data_AF-A0A0C3CA07-F1
#
_entry.id   AF-A0A0C3CA07-F1
#
_cell.length_a   1.000
_cell.length_b   1.000
_cell.length_c   1.000
_cell.angle_alpha   90.00
_cell.angle_beta   90.00
_cell.angle_gamma   90.00
#
_symmetry.space_group_name_H-M   'P 1'
#
loop_
_entity.id
_entity.type
_entity.pdbx_description
1 polymer ?
#
loop_
_entity_poly.entity_id
_entity_poly.type
_entity_poly.pdbx_seq_one_letter_code
_entity_poly.pdbx_strand_id
1 'polypeptide(L)'
;MKTVLILSVAFCHSAMALAVPATSNAQPGLLSSYVSLSVELDSFPNFAGNSTSGINQFSLNLLNNLGSYMSAMPVIRVGGDSADLVIYVPEQEIGVSETCSTGSRLCMGPSFFDSYNSFPNTYFSHGLNMIWNNDAGFDSITQMITDGCKMLEGKLSTWEYGNEPDLYIGNSRPSDWDETDYVEGWSKGYVVIRQALRAKCPSLAGGPQFINPSLAGTNSKLDPVKISQGGLNNNGSIAKFSVHNYMGTQKGTLQGQLMNHETNVRKIDEHGQEAMKIHGISNMRDVPYVLGETNSLTGGGVKGVSNTLGAALWSLDWILAGATEGHIKRMHFHQGNGAAYSAWDPVRGVTNAPYYGLLAATKFMGKSQDRSVMNFTLSDDNSLNAVYAGYNTGSGKLDKMAIINFRYYTSGTRGSSNYEFTVPASTTWQIDRLTGSSATATSEITFNGYSFDYPGTAQLAGNDSEAITVGSDGALNINLPDSSAAILSLVSS
;
A
#
# COMPACT_ATOMS: atom_id res chain seq x y z
N MET A 1 18.46 -30.56 64.93
CA MET A 1 17.97 -29.35 64.25
C MET A 1 17.72 -29.70 62.79
N LYS A 2 16.56 -29.32 62.27
CA LYS A 2 15.95 -29.84 61.03
C LYS A 2 16.60 -29.22 59.79
N THR A 3 16.97 -30.07 58.84
CA THR A 3 17.29 -29.71 57.45
C THR A 3 16.03 -29.23 56.75
N VAL A 4 16.05 -28.02 56.20
CA VAL A 4 14.95 -27.48 55.38
C VAL A 4 15.26 -27.77 53.91
N LEU A 5 14.40 -28.56 53.30
CA LEU A 5 14.39 -28.86 51.86
C LEU A 5 13.72 -27.69 51.14
N ILE A 6 14.42 -26.99 50.25
CA ILE A 6 13.82 -25.99 49.36
C ILE A 6 13.36 -26.75 48.12
N LEU A 7 12.03 -26.87 47.98
CA LEU A 7 11.39 -27.44 46.80
C LEU A 7 11.27 -26.35 45.74
N SER A 8 12.09 -26.41 44.70
CA SER A 8 11.96 -25.56 43.51
C SER A 8 10.76 -26.05 42.70
N VAL A 9 9.61 -25.40 42.84
CA VAL A 9 8.47 -25.62 41.95
C VAL A 9 8.73 -24.85 40.66
N ALA A 10 9.14 -25.56 39.61
CA ALA A 10 9.13 -25.01 38.26
C ALA A 10 7.66 -24.86 37.82
N PHE A 11 7.16 -23.63 37.78
CA PHE A 11 5.93 -23.33 37.06
C PHE A 11 6.23 -23.42 35.57
N CYS A 12 5.90 -24.57 34.97
CA CYS A 12 5.72 -24.67 33.54
C CYS A 12 4.49 -23.83 33.20
N HIS A 13 4.69 -22.58 32.75
CA HIS A 13 3.63 -21.84 32.08
C HIS A 13 3.39 -22.54 30.74
N SER A 14 2.43 -23.46 30.71
CA SER A 14 1.87 -23.93 29.46
C SER A 14 1.22 -22.72 28.79
N ALA A 15 1.90 -22.10 27.83
CA ALA A 15 1.26 -21.12 26.96
C ALA A 15 0.05 -21.83 26.35
N MET A 16 -1.17 -21.40 26.69
CA MET A 16 -2.37 -21.98 26.10
C MET A 16 -2.37 -21.62 24.61
N ALA A 17 -2.52 -22.64 23.74
CA ALA A 17 -2.64 -22.42 22.30
C ALA A 17 -3.75 -21.41 22.00
N LEU A 18 -3.49 -20.50 21.06
CA LEU A 18 -4.45 -19.49 20.67
C LEU A 18 -5.56 -20.13 19.82
N ALA A 19 -6.79 -20.11 20.32
CA ALA A 19 -7.93 -20.60 19.56
C ALA A 19 -8.30 -19.65 18.42
N VAL A 20 -8.23 -20.13 17.18
CA VAL A 20 -8.63 -19.38 15.99
C VAL A 20 -10.06 -19.80 15.61
N PRO A 21 -11.03 -18.87 15.56
CA PRO A 21 -12.39 -19.21 15.14
C PRO A 21 -12.39 -19.89 13.77
N ALA A 22 -13.18 -20.95 13.62
CA ALA A 22 -13.35 -21.63 12.34
C ALA A 22 -14.12 -20.79 11.32
N THR A 23 -14.90 -19.82 11.80
CA THR A 23 -15.81 -19.01 11.01
C THR A 23 -15.88 -17.56 11.47
N SER A 24 -16.15 -16.65 10.55
CA SER A 24 -16.43 -15.24 10.79
C SER A 24 -17.53 -14.76 9.83
N ASN A 25 -18.38 -13.86 10.30
CA ASN A 25 -19.42 -13.20 9.50
C ASN A 25 -19.04 -11.77 9.09
N ALA A 26 -17.80 -11.34 9.36
CA ALA A 26 -17.34 -9.99 9.03
C ALA A 26 -17.32 -9.77 7.51
N GLN A 27 -17.84 -8.63 7.07
CA GLN A 27 -17.92 -8.20 5.67
C GLN A 27 -17.31 -6.81 5.55
N PRO A 28 -15.98 -6.66 5.56
CA PRO A 28 -15.34 -5.35 5.60
C PRO A 28 -15.57 -4.54 4.32
N GLY A 29 -15.99 -5.18 3.22
CA GLY A 29 -16.25 -4.48 1.95
C GLY A 29 -14.99 -3.80 1.40
N LEU A 30 -13.85 -4.48 1.47
CA LEU A 30 -12.60 -4.02 0.86
C LEU A 30 -12.77 -3.96 -0.66
N LEU A 31 -12.08 -3.03 -1.32
CA LEU A 31 -12.07 -2.99 -2.78
C LEU A 31 -11.17 -4.11 -3.33
N SER A 32 -11.39 -4.47 -4.59
CA SER A 32 -10.44 -5.31 -5.33
C SER A 32 -9.06 -4.65 -5.39
N SER A 33 -8.02 -5.47 -5.57
CA SER A 33 -6.64 -5.00 -5.61
C SER A 33 -6.30 -4.14 -4.37
N TYR A 34 -6.65 -4.63 -3.17
CA TYR A 34 -6.43 -3.92 -1.92
C TYR A 34 -4.98 -3.47 -1.73
N VAL A 35 -4.03 -4.32 -2.17
CA VAL A 35 -2.63 -3.96 -2.32
C VAL A 35 -2.43 -3.37 -3.71
N SER A 36 -2.21 -2.05 -3.75
CA SER A 36 -2.06 -1.27 -4.98
C SER A 36 -0.80 -0.40 -4.88
N LEU A 37 -0.45 0.32 -5.94
CA LEU A 37 0.75 1.14 -5.99
C LEU A 37 0.40 2.61 -6.19
N SER A 38 1.24 3.47 -5.63
CA SER A 38 1.36 4.88 -5.98
C SER A 38 2.73 5.04 -6.64
N VAL A 39 2.86 5.80 -7.72
CA VAL A 39 4.12 6.01 -8.44
C VAL A 39 4.27 7.50 -8.67
N GLU A 40 5.43 8.07 -8.32
CA GLU A 40 5.77 9.44 -8.71
C GLU A 40 5.56 9.62 -10.23
N LEU A 41 4.89 10.70 -10.62
CA LEU A 41 4.55 11.01 -12.01
C LEU A 41 5.81 11.02 -12.88
N ASP A 42 6.89 11.67 -12.44
CA ASP A 42 8.15 11.71 -13.18
C ASP A 42 8.85 10.34 -13.32
N SER A 43 8.54 9.42 -12.41
CA SER A 43 9.11 8.09 -12.34
C SER A 43 8.31 7.09 -13.17
N PHE A 44 7.02 7.34 -13.42
CA PHE A 44 6.13 6.41 -14.09
C PHE A 44 6.64 5.90 -15.45
N PRO A 45 7.25 6.72 -16.33
CA PRO A 45 7.82 6.23 -17.58
C PRO A 45 8.99 5.25 -17.39
N ASN A 46 9.72 5.32 -16.28
CA ASN A 46 10.76 4.32 -15.96
C ASN A 46 10.12 2.98 -15.58
N PHE A 47 9.07 3.02 -14.76
CA PHE A 47 8.33 1.83 -14.33
C PHE A 47 7.57 1.17 -15.47
N ALA A 48 6.87 1.94 -16.29
CA ALA A 48 6.01 1.43 -17.35
C ALA A 48 6.74 1.23 -18.67
N GLY A 49 7.73 2.07 -18.97
CA GLY A 49 8.20 2.29 -20.32
C GLY A 49 7.21 3.15 -21.12
N ASN A 50 7.48 3.38 -22.41
CA ASN A 50 6.64 4.17 -23.32
C ASN A 50 6.84 3.73 -24.78
N SER A 51 6.27 4.48 -25.73
CA SER A 51 6.39 4.17 -27.17
C SER A 51 7.82 4.14 -27.69
N THR A 52 8.75 4.85 -27.04
CA THR A 52 10.17 4.95 -27.45
C THR A 52 11.04 3.90 -26.75
N SER A 53 10.82 3.67 -25.45
CA SER A 53 11.60 2.68 -24.67
C SER A 53 11.03 1.25 -24.73
N GLY A 54 9.80 1.08 -25.22
CA GLY A 54 9.06 -0.18 -25.10
C GLY A 54 8.56 -0.43 -23.69
N ILE A 55 7.77 -1.49 -23.51
CA ILE A 55 7.24 -1.88 -22.20
C ILE A 55 8.38 -2.34 -21.29
N ASN A 56 8.40 -1.86 -20.04
CA ASN A 56 9.29 -2.42 -19.03
C ASN A 56 8.78 -3.80 -18.58
N GLN A 57 9.28 -4.84 -19.25
CA GLN A 57 8.86 -6.23 -19.01
C GLN A 57 9.15 -6.69 -17.57
N PHE A 58 10.21 -6.16 -16.95
CA PHE A 58 10.55 -6.48 -15.56
C PHE A 58 9.44 -6.02 -14.61
N SER A 59 9.04 -4.75 -14.70
CA SER A 59 7.90 -4.22 -13.92
C SER A 59 6.61 -4.98 -14.21
N LEU A 60 6.32 -5.30 -15.48
CA LEU A 60 5.11 -6.04 -15.85
C LEU A 60 5.08 -7.44 -15.22
N ASN A 61 6.21 -8.15 -15.20
CA ASN A 61 6.29 -9.47 -14.57
C ASN A 61 6.01 -9.40 -13.06
N LEU A 62 6.62 -8.44 -12.36
CA LEU A 62 6.39 -8.21 -10.92
C LEU A 62 4.92 -7.86 -10.63
N LEU A 63 4.32 -6.99 -11.44
CA LEU A 63 2.90 -6.64 -11.32
C LEU A 63 1.98 -7.85 -11.58
N ASN A 64 2.30 -8.69 -12.57
CA ASN A 64 1.55 -9.91 -12.86
C ASN A 64 1.62 -10.91 -11.69
N ASN A 65 2.76 -11.03 -11.02
CA ASN A 65 2.88 -11.89 -9.84
C ASN A 65 1.93 -11.43 -8.73
N LEU A 66 1.91 -10.13 -8.41
CA LEU A 66 0.95 -9.55 -7.45
C LEU A 66 -0.50 -9.79 -7.90
N GLY A 67 -0.78 -9.53 -9.18
CA GLY A 67 -2.10 -9.66 -9.76
C GLY A 67 -2.62 -11.09 -9.79
N SER A 68 -1.72 -12.08 -9.91
CA SER A 68 -2.07 -13.51 -9.92
C SER A 68 -2.76 -13.95 -8.63
N TYR A 69 -2.28 -13.48 -7.47
CA TYR A 69 -2.92 -13.78 -6.18
C TYR A 69 -4.22 -13.01 -5.99
N MET A 70 -4.27 -11.75 -6.45
CA MET A 70 -5.47 -10.92 -6.32
C MET A 70 -6.57 -11.24 -7.34
N SER A 71 -6.25 -12.00 -8.40
CA SER A 71 -7.09 -12.17 -9.59
C SER A 71 -7.43 -10.84 -10.30
N ALA A 72 -6.62 -9.80 -10.09
CA ALA A 72 -6.77 -8.47 -10.67
C ALA A 72 -5.43 -7.73 -10.59
N MET A 73 -5.09 -6.92 -11.58
CA MET A 73 -3.88 -6.10 -11.54
C MET A 73 -3.94 -5.08 -10.39
N PRO A 74 -2.79 -4.71 -9.78
CA PRO A 74 -2.73 -3.56 -8.89
C PRO A 74 -3.30 -2.31 -9.57
N VAL A 75 -4.02 -1.46 -8.82
CA VAL A 75 -4.38 -0.12 -9.31
C VAL A 75 -3.16 0.78 -9.12
N ILE A 76 -2.78 1.56 -10.13
CA ILE A 76 -1.57 2.40 -10.07
C ILE A 76 -1.99 3.87 -10.01
N ARG A 77 -1.78 4.53 -8.87
CA ARG A 77 -1.96 5.98 -8.73
C ARG A 77 -0.69 6.68 -9.22
N VAL A 78 -0.75 7.41 -10.33
CA VAL A 78 0.37 8.19 -10.87
C VAL A 78 0.24 9.62 -10.39
N GLY A 79 1.10 10.05 -9.47
CA GLY A 79 0.93 11.29 -8.72
C GLY A 79 2.21 11.71 -7.98
N GLY A 80 2.09 11.98 -6.68
CA GLY A 80 3.19 12.42 -5.82
C GLY A 80 3.50 13.90 -6.00
N ASP A 81 4.58 14.37 -5.38
CA ASP A 81 4.98 15.77 -5.47
C ASP A 81 5.24 16.19 -6.92
N SER A 82 5.75 15.26 -7.74
CA SER A 82 6.05 15.54 -9.15
C SER A 82 4.81 15.94 -9.96
N ALA A 83 3.60 15.52 -9.58
CA ALA A 83 2.36 15.93 -10.24
C ALA A 83 1.99 17.40 -10.00
N ASP A 84 2.42 18.00 -8.90
CA ASP A 84 2.26 19.43 -8.60
C ASP A 84 3.43 20.29 -9.07
N LEU A 85 4.51 19.65 -9.51
CA LEU A 85 5.73 20.30 -9.99
C LEU A 85 5.84 20.29 -11.53
N VAL A 86 4.86 19.67 -12.20
CA VAL A 86 4.87 19.50 -13.66
C VAL A 86 3.93 20.47 -14.38
N ILE A 87 4.40 21.00 -15.50
CA ILE A 87 3.59 21.75 -16.47
C ILE A 87 3.58 21.01 -17.80
N TYR A 88 2.40 20.83 -18.38
CA TYR A 88 2.26 20.23 -19.70
C TYR A 88 2.72 21.18 -20.80
N VAL A 89 3.51 20.64 -21.74
CA VAL A 89 4.06 21.35 -22.90
C VAL A 89 3.78 20.50 -24.15
N PRO A 90 2.78 20.87 -24.99
CA PRO A 90 2.36 20.06 -26.13
C PRO A 90 3.47 19.74 -27.14
N GLU A 91 4.39 20.68 -27.35
CA GLU A 91 5.50 20.55 -28.30
C GLU A 91 6.69 19.75 -27.74
N GLN A 92 6.64 19.32 -26.47
CA GLN A 92 7.73 18.55 -25.87
C GLN A 92 7.72 17.11 -26.37
N GLU A 93 8.82 16.67 -26.98
CA GLU A 93 8.95 15.30 -27.48
C GLU A 93 9.17 14.28 -26.36
N ILE A 94 9.86 14.69 -25.28
CA ILE A 94 10.19 13.83 -24.14
C ILE A 94 8.97 13.74 -23.20
N GLY A 95 8.70 12.55 -22.66
CA GLY A 95 7.56 12.32 -21.77
C GLY A 95 7.62 13.20 -20.52
N VAL A 96 8.73 13.20 -19.79
CA VAL A 96 8.97 14.10 -18.65
C VAL A 96 10.42 14.60 -18.69
N SER A 97 10.62 15.89 -18.37
CA SER A 97 11.93 16.53 -18.33
C SER A 97 12.08 17.41 -17.08
N GLU A 98 13.24 17.34 -16.42
CA GLU A 98 13.65 18.28 -15.37
C GLU A 98 14.20 19.60 -15.93
N THR A 99 14.47 19.65 -17.24
CA THR A 99 14.91 20.86 -17.92
C THR A 99 13.72 21.47 -18.65
N CYS A 100 13.18 22.55 -18.09
CA CYS A 100 11.92 23.11 -18.55
C CYS A 100 12.06 24.57 -19.01
N SER A 101 11.62 24.86 -20.23
CA SER A 101 11.69 26.22 -20.81
C SER A 101 10.70 27.20 -20.17
N THR A 102 9.69 26.70 -19.46
CA THR A 102 8.61 27.48 -18.83
C THR A 102 8.96 27.99 -17.43
N GLY A 103 10.10 27.59 -16.87
CA GLY A 103 10.50 27.90 -15.49
C GLY A 103 9.85 27.00 -14.42
N SER A 104 9.01 26.03 -14.83
CA SER A 104 8.56 24.93 -13.98
C SER A 104 9.72 24.00 -13.62
N ARG A 105 9.60 23.25 -12.51
CA ARG A 105 10.60 22.25 -12.13
C ARG A 105 10.57 21.04 -13.06
N LEU A 106 9.38 20.65 -13.52
CA LEU A 106 9.19 19.58 -14.49
C LEU A 106 8.32 20.09 -15.64
N CYS A 107 8.54 19.54 -16.84
CA CYS A 107 7.53 19.55 -17.91
C CYS A 107 7.24 18.16 -18.42
N MET A 108 6.01 18.00 -18.88
CA MET A 108 5.50 16.77 -19.46
C MET A 108 5.01 17.00 -20.90
N GLY A 109 5.37 16.08 -21.79
CA GLY A 109 4.94 16.08 -23.18
C GLY A 109 3.93 14.95 -23.50
N PRO A 110 3.34 14.93 -24.71
CA PRO A 110 2.36 13.91 -25.10
C PRO A 110 2.85 12.46 -24.94
N SER A 111 4.14 12.19 -25.18
CA SER A 111 4.69 10.82 -25.14
C SER A 111 4.68 10.19 -23.73
N PHE A 112 4.43 10.98 -22.68
CA PHE A 112 4.18 10.45 -21.33
C PHE A 112 3.00 9.49 -21.30
N PHE A 113 1.91 9.84 -22.00
CA PHE A 113 0.66 9.09 -21.93
C PHE A 113 0.75 7.69 -22.53
N ASP A 114 1.77 7.42 -23.36
CA ASP A 114 2.02 6.09 -23.92
C ASP A 114 2.30 5.06 -22.81
N SER A 115 2.82 5.49 -21.66
CA SER A 115 3.06 4.62 -20.50
C SER A 115 1.78 3.95 -19.97
N TYR A 116 0.59 4.53 -20.20
CA TYR A 116 -0.69 3.91 -19.85
C TYR A 116 -1.07 2.71 -20.73
N ASN A 117 -0.31 2.44 -21.80
CA ASN A 117 -0.47 1.24 -22.63
C ASN A 117 0.42 0.07 -22.19
N SER A 118 1.35 0.29 -21.25
CA SER A 118 2.35 -0.71 -20.90
C SER A 118 1.83 -1.87 -20.07
N PHE A 119 0.79 -1.67 -19.26
CA PHE A 119 0.26 -2.69 -18.36
C PHE A 119 -1.18 -3.06 -18.75
N PRO A 120 -1.40 -4.24 -19.37
CA PRO A 120 -2.73 -4.71 -19.71
C PRO A 120 -3.63 -4.85 -18.48
N ASN A 121 -4.94 -4.65 -18.67
CA ASN A 121 -5.96 -4.84 -17.62
C ASN A 121 -5.68 -4.08 -16.31
N THR A 122 -4.95 -2.96 -16.39
CA THR A 122 -4.54 -2.16 -15.25
C THR A 122 -5.33 -0.85 -15.24
N TYR A 123 -5.82 -0.49 -14.06
CA TYR A 123 -6.47 0.80 -13.84
C TYR A 123 -5.50 1.81 -13.25
N PHE A 124 -5.60 3.06 -13.67
CA PHE A 124 -4.67 4.12 -13.30
C PHE A 124 -5.39 5.33 -12.70
N SER A 125 -4.78 5.94 -11.68
CA SER A 125 -5.08 7.35 -11.39
C SER A 125 -4.07 8.27 -12.05
N HIS A 126 -4.47 9.50 -12.37
CA HIS A 126 -3.57 10.52 -12.91
C HIS A 126 -3.69 11.83 -12.11
N GLY A 127 -2.55 12.28 -11.57
CA GLY A 127 -2.40 13.52 -10.82
C GLY A 127 -2.33 14.76 -11.73
N LEU A 128 -2.94 15.85 -11.27
CA LEU A 128 -3.05 17.13 -11.94
C LEU A 128 -2.57 18.23 -11.00
N ASN A 129 -1.80 19.18 -11.53
CA ASN A 129 -1.12 20.21 -10.75
C ASN A 129 -2.09 21.23 -10.12
N MET A 130 -2.20 21.23 -8.80
CA MET A 130 -2.97 22.20 -8.01
C MET A 130 -2.13 23.35 -7.48
N ILE A 131 -0.80 23.24 -7.42
CA ILE A 131 0.05 24.38 -7.05
C ILE A 131 -0.19 25.56 -7.99
N TRP A 132 -0.29 25.32 -9.29
CA TRP A 132 -0.61 26.32 -10.32
C TRP A 132 -2.13 26.52 -10.46
N ASN A 133 -2.79 26.95 -9.39
CA ASN A 133 -4.23 27.24 -9.38
C ASN A 133 -4.53 28.64 -9.94
N ASN A 134 -4.22 28.85 -11.21
CA ASN A 134 -4.39 30.09 -11.96
C ASN A 134 -4.62 29.79 -13.45
N ASP A 135 -4.83 30.82 -14.28
CA ASP A 135 -5.12 30.68 -15.71
C ASP A 135 -4.06 29.83 -16.45
N ALA A 136 -2.77 30.04 -16.19
CA ALA A 136 -1.70 29.29 -16.86
C ALA A 136 -1.71 27.79 -16.49
N GLY A 137 -1.96 27.46 -15.22
CA GLY A 137 -2.10 26.06 -14.81
C GLY A 137 -3.39 25.42 -15.33
N PHE A 138 -4.49 26.16 -15.38
CA PHE A 138 -5.74 25.69 -15.99
C PHE A 138 -5.61 25.45 -17.50
N ASP A 139 -4.89 26.32 -18.21
CA ASP A 139 -4.56 26.12 -19.62
C ASP A 139 -3.70 24.86 -19.80
N SER A 140 -2.69 24.68 -18.95
CA SER A 140 -1.83 23.49 -18.95
C SER A 140 -2.64 22.20 -18.72
N ILE A 141 -3.52 22.17 -17.72
CA ILE A 141 -4.41 21.03 -17.44
C ILE A 141 -5.36 20.79 -18.63
N THR A 142 -5.91 21.84 -19.23
CA THR A 142 -6.84 21.71 -20.36
C THR A 142 -6.16 21.13 -21.59
N GLN A 143 -4.93 21.56 -21.88
CA GLN A 143 -4.10 21.01 -22.96
C GLN A 143 -3.72 19.55 -22.67
N MET A 144 -3.26 19.27 -21.45
CA MET A 144 -2.92 17.93 -20.99
C MET A 144 -4.09 16.95 -21.18
N ILE A 145 -5.29 17.34 -20.74
CA ILE A 145 -6.51 16.55 -20.94
C ILE A 145 -6.78 16.39 -22.43
N THR A 146 -6.70 17.47 -23.22
CA THR A 146 -6.97 17.44 -24.66
C THR A 146 -6.13 16.39 -25.40
N ASP A 147 -4.86 16.29 -25.05
CA ASP A 147 -3.90 15.45 -25.76
C ASP A 147 -3.79 14.05 -25.15
N GLY A 148 -3.95 13.92 -23.83
CA GLY A 148 -3.67 12.69 -23.09
C GLY A 148 -4.88 11.85 -22.69
N CYS A 149 -6.08 12.44 -22.51
CA CYS A 149 -7.18 11.75 -21.82
C CYS A 149 -7.65 10.47 -22.54
N LYS A 150 -7.48 10.39 -23.87
CA LYS A 150 -7.87 9.21 -24.64
C LYS A 150 -7.08 7.96 -24.26
N MET A 151 -5.82 8.10 -23.82
CA MET A 151 -5.00 6.96 -23.37
C MET A 151 -5.54 6.30 -22.09
N LEU A 152 -6.41 7.01 -21.37
CA LEU A 152 -7.03 6.57 -20.13
C LEU A 152 -8.48 6.06 -20.33
N GLU A 153 -9.05 6.11 -21.54
CA GLU A 153 -10.37 5.54 -21.80
C GLU A 153 -10.39 4.02 -21.53
N GLY A 154 -11.32 3.59 -20.68
CA GLY A 154 -11.41 2.20 -20.21
C GLY A 154 -10.34 1.79 -19.17
N LYS A 155 -9.40 2.67 -18.83
CA LYS A 155 -8.29 2.42 -17.89
C LYS A 155 -8.24 3.39 -16.72
N LEU A 156 -8.98 4.48 -16.75
CA LEU A 156 -9.02 5.44 -15.64
C LEU A 156 -9.71 4.82 -14.41
N SER A 157 -9.01 4.85 -13.28
CA SER A 157 -9.60 4.66 -11.95
C SER A 157 -10.15 5.98 -11.41
N THR A 158 -9.30 7.00 -11.36
CA THR A 158 -9.62 8.32 -10.77
C THR A 158 -8.67 9.40 -11.30
N TRP A 159 -9.12 10.64 -11.45
CA TRP A 159 -8.25 11.82 -11.48
C TRP A 159 -7.87 12.22 -10.06
N GLU A 160 -6.78 12.96 -9.91
CA GLU A 160 -6.36 13.52 -8.63
C GLU A 160 -5.92 14.96 -8.87
N TYR A 161 -6.50 15.91 -8.14
CA TYR A 161 -6.13 17.33 -8.29
C TYR A 161 -5.40 17.80 -7.04
N GLY A 162 -4.08 17.95 -7.15
CA GLY A 162 -3.17 18.22 -6.05
C GLY A 162 -2.69 16.97 -5.30
N ASN A 163 -1.55 17.10 -4.66
CA ASN A 163 -0.88 16.17 -3.77
C ASN A 163 -0.52 16.88 -2.45
N GLU A 164 -0.90 16.32 -1.31
CA GLU A 164 -0.55 16.83 0.02
C GLU A 164 -0.78 18.34 0.20
N PRO A 165 -2.00 18.85 -0.08
CA PRO A 165 -2.27 20.28 -0.09
C PRO A 165 -2.02 20.95 1.27
N ASP A 166 -2.09 20.19 2.37
CA ASP A 166 -1.73 20.69 3.70
C ASP A 166 -0.25 21.09 3.85
N LEU A 167 0.63 20.56 3.00
CA LEU A 167 2.04 20.95 2.94
C LEU A 167 2.27 22.21 2.11
N TYR A 168 1.27 22.73 1.39
CA TYR A 168 1.40 23.99 0.68
C TYR A 168 1.47 25.19 1.63
N ILE A 169 0.90 25.07 2.83
CA ILE A 169 0.80 26.16 3.82
C ILE A 169 2.19 26.60 4.29
N GLY A 170 2.52 27.86 4.00
CA GLY A 170 3.83 28.46 4.28
C GLY A 170 4.90 28.10 3.25
N ASN A 171 4.51 27.47 2.14
CA ASN A 171 5.35 27.13 1.00
C ASN A 171 4.73 27.70 -0.29
N SER A 172 4.00 26.88 -1.05
CA SER A 172 3.31 27.30 -2.28
C SER A 172 2.00 28.07 -2.03
N ARG A 173 1.58 28.19 -0.76
CA ARG A 173 0.47 29.01 -0.30
C ARG A 173 0.88 29.84 0.93
N PRO A 174 0.19 30.97 1.19
CA PRO A 174 0.38 31.75 2.40
C PRO A 174 0.23 30.91 3.69
N SER A 175 0.79 31.39 4.80
CA SER A 175 0.74 30.69 6.10
C SER A 175 -0.66 30.64 6.71
N ASP A 176 -1.55 31.53 6.29
CA ASP A 176 -2.95 31.65 6.71
C ASP A 176 -3.93 30.96 5.74
N TRP A 177 -3.43 30.27 4.71
CA TRP A 177 -4.26 29.47 3.80
C TRP A 177 -4.91 28.30 4.55
N ASP A 178 -6.23 28.15 4.42
CA ASP A 178 -7.04 27.24 5.24
C ASP A 178 -7.90 26.27 4.43
N GLU A 179 -8.79 25.52 5.10
CA GLU A 179 -9.67 24.54 4.44
C GLU A 179 -10.69 25.20 3.49
N THR A 180 -11.11 26.43 3.76
CA THR A 180 -12.02 27.19 2.89
C THR A 180 -11.31 27.53 1.59
N ASP A 181 -10.10 28.06 1.67
CA ASP A 181 -9.31 28.39 0.49
C ASP A 181 -8.96 27.14 -0.33
N TYR A 182 -8.68 26.01 0.34
CA TYR A 182 -8.47 24.73 -0.32
C TYR A 182 -9.71 24.29 -1.11
N VAL A 183 -10.88 24.27 -0.48
CA VAL A 183 -12.12 23.81 -1.14
C VAL A 183 -12.53 24.74 -2.27
N GLU A 184 -12.34 26.06 -2.14
CA GLU A 184 -12.57 27.01 -3.21
C GLU A 184 -11.64 26.74 -4.40
N GLY A 185 -10.35 26.61 -4.14
CA GLY A 185 -9.34 26.30 -5.16
C GLY A 185 -9.59 24.97 -5.86
N TRP A 186 -9.92 23.92 -5.09
CA TRP A 186 -10.26 22.61 -5.63
C TRP A 186 -11.51 22.68 -6.52
N SER A 187 -12.53 23.42 -6.09
CA SER A 187 -13.79 23.57 -6.84
C SER A 187 -13.59 24.28 -8.19
N LYS A 188 -12.72 25.30 -8.23
CA LYS A 188 -12.35 25.98 -9.49
C LYS A 188 -11.68 25.01 -10.47
N GLY A 189 -10.65 24.29 -10.02
CA GLY A 189 -9.97 23.29 -10.85
C GLY A 189 -10.89 22.16 -11.30
N TYR A 190 -11.77 21.66 -10.42
CA TYR A 190 -12.78 20.65 -10.76
C TYR A 190 -13.65 21.09 -11.96
N VAL A 191 -14.11 22.34 -11.98
CA VAL A 191 -14.93 22.85 -13.10
C VAL A 191 -14.13 22.85 -14.41
N VAL A 192 -12.90 23.33 -14.40
CA VAL A 192 -12.00 23.36 -15.56
C VAL A 192 -11.75 21.94 -16.09
N ILE A 193 -11.35 21.03 -15.21
CA ILE A 193 -11.07 19.62 -15.55
C ILE A 193 -12.30 18.97 -16.16
N ARG A 194 -13.48 19.15 -15.55
CA ARG A 194 -14.73 18.57 -16.05
C ARG A 194 -15.14 19.15 -17.40
N GLN A 195 -14.94 20.44 -17.62
CA GLN A 195 -15.22 21.06 -18.92
C GLN A 195 -14.31 20.49 -20.01
N ALA A 196 -13.00 20.39 -19.74
CA ALA A 196 -12.03 19.81 -20.67
C ALA A 196 -12.38 18.35 -20.99
N LEU A 197 -12.68 17.53 -19.97
CA LEU A 197 -13.09 16.13 -20.15
C LEU A 197 -14.37 16.02 -20.99
N ARG A 198 -15.42 16.79 -20.68
CA ARG A 198 -16.66 16.78 -21.48
C ARG A 198 -16.41 17.12 -22.94
N ALA A 199 -15.49 18.04 -23.21
CA ALA A 199 -15.17 18.47 -24.57
C ALA A 199 -14.32 17.44 -25.34
N LYS A 200 -13.43 16.71 -24.66
CA LYS A 200 -12.38 15.90 -25.31
C LYS A 200 -12.50 14.40 -25.10
N CYS A 201 -12.92 13.97 -23.91
CA CYS A 201 -13.14 12.57 -23.53
C CYS A 201 -14.44 12.45 -22.71
N PRO A 202 -15.63 12.59 -23.33
CA PRO A 202 -16.90 12.59 -22.61
C PRO A 202 -17.17 11.27 -21.86
N SER A 203 -16.59 10.16 -22.31
CA SER A 203 -16.61 8.85 -21.61
C SER A 203 -15.94 8.94 -20.23
N LEU A 204 -14.96 9.83 -20.07
CA LEU A 204 -14.22 10.11 -18.85
C LEU A 204 -14.76 11.36 -18.13
N ALA A 205 -15.97 11.81 -18.43
CA ALA A 205 -16.57 12.99 -17.78
C ALA A 205 -17.80 12.66 -16.89
N GLY A 206 -18.10 11.37 -16.67
CA GLY A 206 -19.27 10.90 -15.93
C GLY A 206 -18.96 10.46 -14.49
N GLY A 207 -19.93 10.63 -13.57
CA GLY A 207 -19.86 10.14 -12.19
C GLY A 207 -18.85 10.84 -11.26
N PRO A 208 -18.64 10.31 -10.04
CA PRO A 208 -17.50 10.65 -9.18
C PRO A 208 -16.22 10.13 -9.81
N GLN A 209 -15.17 10.96 -9.84
CA GLN A 209 -13.95 10.63 -10.58
C GLN A 209 -12.69 10.99 -9.83
N PHE A 210 -12.76 11.58 -8.64
CA PHE A 210 -11.59 12.11 -7.96
C PHE A 210 -11.15 11.26 -6.77
N ILE A 211 -9.85 11.05 -6.64
CA ILE A 211 -9.18 10.58 -5.42
C ILE A 211 -8.54 11.80 -4.75
N ASN A 212 -9.20 12.34 -3.74
CA ASN A 212 -8.84 13.59 -3.06
C ASN A 212 -9.39 13.52 -1.63
N PRO A 213 -8.90 14.33 -0.67
CA PRO A 213 -7.97 15.45 -0.80
C PRO A 213 -6.49 15.08 -0.93
N SER A 214 -6.10 13.84 -0.63
CA SER A 214 -4.71 13.36 -0.62
C SER A 214 -3.84 14.13 0.40
N LEU A 215 -4.36 14.30 1.62
CA LEU A 215 -3.62 14.93 2.73
C LEU A 215 -2.42 14.07 3.15
N ALA A 216 -1.34 14.69 3.61
CA ALA A 216 -0.09 14.00 3.96
C ALA A 216 -0.23 13.00 5.14
N GLY A 217 -1.30 13.12 5.94
CA GLY A 217 -1.60 12.18 7.01
C GLY A 217 -2.75 12.61 7.91
N THR A 218 -3.04 11.81 8.93
CA THR A 218 -4.13 12.02 9.91
C THR A 218 -3.92 13.21 10.85
N ASN A 219 -2.70 13.74 10.91
CA ASN A 219 -2.34 14.95 11.66
C ASN A 219 -1.97 16.11 10.71
N SER A 220 -2.64 16.16 9.55
CA SER A 220 -2.48 17.21 8.53
C SER A 220 -2.78 18.61 9.09
N LYS A 221 -2.18 19.64 8.47
CA LYS A 221 -2.48 21.05 8.80
C LYS A 221 -3.87 21.50 8.37
N LEU A 222 -4.44 20.83 7.35
CA LEU A 222 -5.85 21.00 6.97
C LEU A 222 -6.70 19.92 7.65
N ASP A 223 -7.80 20.32 8.28
CA ASP A 223 -8.73 19.39 8.91
C ASP A 223 -9.61 18.68 7.86
N PRO A 224 -9.52 17.34 7.71
CA PRO A 224 -10.29 16.60 6.71
C PRO A 224 -11.81 16.68 6.95
N VAL A 225 -12.26 16.84 8.20
CA VAL A 225 -13.67 17.02 8.53
C VAL A 225 -14.16 18.38 8.04
N LYS A 226 -13.39 19.45 8.26
CA LYS A 226 -13.74 20.78 7.77
C LYS A 226 -13.70 20.87 6.24
N ILE A 227 -12.71 20.26 5.58
CA ILE A 227 -12.66 20.16 4.11
C ILE A 227 -13.95 19.50 3.58
N SER A 228 -14.36 18.40 4.21
CA SER A 228 -15.54 17.65 3.80
C SER A 228 -16.84 18.43 4.02
N GLN A 229 -16.97 19.11 5.17
CA GLN A 229 -18.11 19.99 5.48
C GLN A 229 -18.12 21.26 4.62
N GLY A 230 -16.94 21.75 4.23
CA GLY A 230 -16.74 22.92 3.37
C GLY A 230 -17.18 22.71 1.93
N GLY A 231 -17.45 21.46 1.53
CA GLY A 231 -18.14 21.14 0.28
C GLY A 231 -17.32 20.40 -0.76
N LEU A 232 -16.18 19.80 -0.38
CA LEU A 232 -15.33 19.01 -1.28
C LEU A 232 -16.12 18.00 -2.14
N ASN A 233 -17.16 17.36 -1.58
CA ASN A 233 -18.00 16.40 -2.28
C ASN A 233 -19.46 16.84 -2.54
N ASN A 234 -19.76 18.15 -2.51
CA ASN A 234 -21.13 18.63 -2.74
C ASN A 234 -21.68 18.29 -4.14
N ASN A 235 -20.79 18.09 -5.12
CA ASN A 235 -21.14 17.72 -6.48
C ASN A 235 -21.11 16.20 -6.72
N GLY A 236 -20.89 15.38 -5.69
CA GLY A 236 -20.70 13.93 -5.85
C GLY A 236 -19.49 13.59 -6.75
N SER A 237 -18.43 14.37 -6.63
CA SER A 237 -17.22 14.33 -7.47
C SER A 237 -16.14 13.39 -6.94
N ILE A 238 -16.12 13.15 -5.63
CA ILE A 238 -15.11 12.35 -4.94
C ILE A 238 -15.50 10.86 -5.03
N ALA A 239 -14.68 10.09 -5.73
CA ALA A 239 -14.82 8.65 -5.84
C ALA A 239 -14.13 7.91 -4.69
N LYS A 240 -13.07 8.50 -4.12
CA LYS A 240 -12.31 7.96 -2.99
C LYS A 240 -11.79 9.10 -2.14
N PHE A 241 -11.97 9.02 -0.83
CA PHE A 241 -11.36 9.95 0.12
C PHE A 241 -9.94 9.49 0.41
N SER A 242 -8.96 10.30 0.00
CA SER A 242 -7.55 9.93 0.04
C SER A 242 -6.82 10.64 1.16
N VAL A 243 -6.05 9.87 1.93
CA VAL A 243 -5.10 10.34 2.94
C VAL A 243 -3.83 9.51 2.80
N HIS A 244 -2.67 10.10 3.07
CA HIS A 244 -1.39 9.43 2.98
C HIS A 244 -0.92 8.93 4.34
N ASN A 245 0.10 8.07 4.36
CA ASN A 245 0.78 7.73 5.61
C ASN A 245 2.21 7.24 5.39
N TYR A 246 3.13 7.81 6.16
CA TYR A 246 4.45 7.25 6.39
C TYR A 246 4.65 7.02 7.88
N MET A 247 5.31 5.92 8.26
CA MET A 247 5.52 5.57 9.67
C MET A 247 6.48 6.52 10.40
N GLY A 248 7.20 7.36 9.65
CA GLY A 248 8.02 8.42 10.18
C GLY A 248 8.88 9.09 9.11
N THR A 249 9.84 9.89 9.58
CA THR A 249 10.75 10.64 8.72
C THR A 249 12.02 9.85 8.40
N GLN A 250 12.97 10.46 7.69
CA GLN A 250 14.28 9.87 7.37
C GLN A 250 15.17 9.51 8.58
N LYS A 251 14.69 9.71 9.82
CA LYS A 251 15.35 9.25 11.06
C LYS A 251 14.77 7.95 11.62
N GLY A 252 13.84 7.32 10.92
CA GLY A 252 13.15 6.13 11.41
C GLY A 252 14.02 4.88 11.49
N THR A 253 13.60 3.92 12.32
CA THR A 253 14.33 2.68 12.62
C THR A 253 13.50 1.43 12.32
N LEU A 254 14.15 0.28 12.25
CA LEU A 254 13.47 -1.01 12.13
C LEU A 254 12.77 -1.38 13.45
N GLN A 255 13.52 -1.84 14.45
CA GLN A 255 12.95 -2.23 15.75
C GLN A 255 12.33 -1.03 16.45
N GLY A 256 11.13 -1.24 17.02
CA GLY A 256 10.42 -0.23 17.80
C GLY A 256 9.60 0.78 16.97
N GLN A 257 9.72 0.74 15.64
CA GLN A 257 8.92 1.57 14.74
C GLN A 257 8.32 0.77 13.59
N LEU A 258 9.11 0.32 12.59
CA LEU A 258 8.58 -0.48 11.47
C LEU A 258 8.31 -1.93 11.90
N MET A 259 9.27 -2.56 12.58
CA MET A 259 9.14 -3.89 13.16
C MET A 259 8.54 -3.80 14.56
N ASN A 260 7.34 -3.23 14.65
CA ASN A 260 6.59 -3.09 15.89
C ASN A 260 5.08 -3.11 15.61
N HIS A 261 4.43 -4.23 15.91
CA HIS A 261 3.04 -4.47 15.56
C HIS A 261 2.08 -3.48 16.24
N GLU A 262 2.27 -3.17 17.52
CA GLU A 262 1.45 -2.19 18.24
C GLU A 262 1.54 -0.77 17.66
N THR A 263 2.71 -0.40 17.13
CA THR A 263 2.90 0.88 16.44
C THR A 263 2.16 0.92 15.10
N ASN A 264 2.18 -0.20 14.37
CA ASN A 264 1.44 -0.33 13.12
C ASN A 264 -0.07 -0.28 13.37
N VAL A 265 -0.58 -1.06 14.34
CA VAL A 265 -2.01 -1.05 14.72
C VAL A 265 -2.45 0.33 15.17
N ARG A 266 -1.73 0.98 16.09
CA ARG A 266 -2.08 2.34 16.55
C ARG A 266 -2.21 3.33 15.39
N LYS A 267 -1.33 3.23 14.39
CA LYS A 267 -1.39 4.08 13.19
C LYS A 267 -2.57 3.76 12.29
N ILE A 268 -2.97 2.50 12.18
CA ILE A 268 -4.22 2.11 11.50
C ILE A 268 -5.44 2.65 12.26
N ASP A 269 -5.47 2.54 13.58
CA ASP A 269 -6.58 3.04 14.40
C ASP A 269 -6.79 4.55 14.23
N GLU A 270 -5.70 5.32 14.08
CA GLU A 270 -5.75 6.75 13.76
C GLU A 270 -6.53 7.00 12.44
N HIS A 271 -6.26 6.21 11.39
CA HIS A 271 -7.00 6.27 10.14
C HIS A 271 -8.46 5.80 10.30
N GLY A 272 -8.71 4.74 11.07
CA GLY A 272 -10.06 4.25 11.36
C GLY A 272 -10.93 5.33 12.01
N GLN A 273 -10.38 6.03 13.01
CA GLN A 273 -11.05 7.15 13.67
C GLN A 273 -11.35 8.31 12.72
N GLU A 274 -10.43 8.64 11.84
CA GLU A 274 -10.65 9.67 10.83
C GLU A 274 -11.72 9.27 9.81
N ALA A 275 -11.63 8.05 9.27
CA ALA A 275 -12.60 7.50 8.34
C ALA A 275 -14.02 7.54 8.94
N MET A 276 -14.19 7.16 10.21
CA MET A 276 -15.48 7.23 10.90
C MET A 276 -16.01 8.67 11.00
N LYS A 277 -15.15 9.67 11.29
CA LYS A 277 -15.57 11.08 11.31
C LYS A 277 -16.02 11.54 9.94
N ILE A 278 -15.29 11.16 8.88
CA ILE A 278 -15.60 11.52 7.50
C ILE A 278 -16.92 10.87 7.04
N HIS A 279 -17.12 9.58 7.31
CA HIS A 279 -18.36 8.88 6.97
C HIS A 279 -19.58 9.35 7.78
N GLY A 280 -19.37 10.08 8.88
CA GLY A 280 -20.41 10.80 9.60
C GLY A 280 -21.02 11.97 8.82
N ILE A 281 -20.35 12.46 7.78
CA ILE A 281 -20.79 13.58 6.94
C ILE A 281 -21.64 13.04 5.78
N SER A 282 -22.82 13.63 5.55
CA SER A 282 -23.85 13.06 4.66
C SER A 282 -23.39 12.83 3.23
N ASN A 283 -22.62 13.75 2.64
CA ASN A 283 -22.08 13.64 1.28
C ASN A 283 -20.81 12.78 1.20
N MET A 284 -20.29 12.27 2.32
CA MET A 284 -19.09 11.42 2.38
C MET A 284 -19.38 10.00 2.87
N ARG A 285 -20.58 9.72 3.38
CA ARG A 285 -20.99 8.46 4.01
C ARG A 285 -20.57 7.21 3.23
N ASP A 286 -20.75 7.22 1.92
CA ASP A 286 -20.49 6.07 1.05
C ASP A 286 -19.18 6.19 0.25
N VAL A 287 -18.37 7.22 0.53
CA VAL A 287 -17.09 7.44 -0.17
C VAL A 287 -16.01 6.55 0.48
N PRO A 288 -15.41 5.60 -0.27
CA PRO A 288 -14.33 4.77 0.25
C PRO A 288 -13.15 5.60 0.76
N TYR A 289 -12.74 5.36 2.01
CA TYR A 289 -11.49 5.91 2.56
C TYR A 289 -10.32 5.02 2.11
N VAL A 290 -9.28 5.60 1.53
CA VAL A 290 -8.12 4.85 1.00
C VAL A 290 -6.83 5.52 1.41
N LEU A 291 -5.76 4.72 1.54
CA LEU A 291 -4.41 5.28 1.55
C LEU A 291 -3.97 5.49 0.11
N GLY A 292 -4.10 6.72 -0.39
CA GLY A 292 -3.70 7.09 -1.76
C GLY A 292 -2.19 7.08 -1.97
N GLU A 293 -1.43 7.15 -0.87
CA GLU A 293 0.01 6.99 -0.84
C GLU A 293 0.43 6.50 0.55
N THR A 294 1.26 5.46 0.60
CA THR A 294 1.85 5.04 1.87
C THR A 294 3.18 4.35 1.66
N ASN A 295 4.11 4.51 2.59
CA ASN A 295 5.30 3.64 2.66
C ASN A 295 5.96 3.73 4.05
N SER A 296 7.13 3.10 4.19
CA SER A 296 7.88 3.01 5.45
C SER A 296 8.23 4.39 6.02
N LEU A 297 9.10 5.16 5.35
CA LEU A 297 9.59 6.46 5.81
C LEU A 297 9.53 7.49 4.67
N THR A 298 9.31 8.76 5.00
CA THR A 298 9.17 9.85 4.01
C THR A 298 10.45 10.08 3.19
N GLY A 299 10.31 10.86 2.10
CA GLY A 299 11.45 11.38 1.33
C GLY A 299 12.24 10.30 0.60
N GLY A 300 11.55 9.36 -0.05
CA GLY A 300 12.17 8.22 -0.74
C GLY A 300 12.55 7.04 0.17
N GLY A 301 12.34 7.16 1.48
CA GLY A 301 12.76 6.18 2.47
C GLY A 301 14.27 6.23 2.77
N VAL A 302 14.72 5.34 3.65
CA VAL A 302 16.12 5.31 4.15
C VAL A 302 16.79 4.01 3.74
N LYS A 303 17.92 4.08 3.03
CA LYS A 303 18.72 2.88 2.69
C LYS A 303 19.22 2.21 3.96
N GLY A 304 19.16 0.88 4.02
CA GLY A 304 19.44 0.07 5.21
C GLY A 304 18.28 -0.01 6.20
N VAL A 305 17.15 0.64 5.92
CA VAL A 305 15.91 0.55 6.72
C VAL A 305 14.72 0.24 5.81
N SER A 306 14.40 1.12 4.87
CA SER A 306 13.25 1.01 3.98
C SER A 306 13.39 -0.06 2.89
N ASN A 307 14.62 -0.43 2.53
CA ASN A 307 14.90 -1.44 1.50
C ASN A 307 15.28 -2.82 2.07
N THR A 308 14.91 -3.12 3.33
CA THR A 308 15.34 -4.34 4.01
C THR A 308 14.20 -5.34 4.25
N LEU A 309 14.54 -6.58 4.62
CA LEU A 309 13.59 -7.60 5.06
C LEU A 309 12.67 -7.06 6.18
N GLY A 310 13.20 -6.29 7.13
CA GLY A 310 12.41 -5.68 8.19
C GLY A 310 11.30 -4.77 7.66
N ALA A 311 11.56 -3.98 6.62
CA ALA A 311 10.53 -3.21 5.94
C ALA A 311 9.54 -4.09 5.14
N ALA A 312 9.98 -5.24 4.62
CA ALA A 312 9.07 -6.20 3.98
C ALA A 312 8.11 -6.86 5.00
N LEU A 313 8.60 -7.18 6.20
CA LEU A 313 7.76 -7.69 7.29
C LEU A 313 6.79 -6.61 7.78
N TRP A 314 7.25 -5.37 7.86
CA TRP A 314 6.40 -4.22 8.17
C TRP A 314 5.28 -4.05 7.12
N SER A 315 5.59 -4.09 5.82
CA SER A 315 4.56 -3.87 4.80
C SER A 315 3.50 -4.98 4.82
N LEU A 316 3.89 -6.22 5.09
CA LEU A 316 2.95 -7.31 5.33
C LEU A 316 2.03 -6.99 6.51
N ASP A 317 2.58 -6.63 7.68
CA ASP A 317 1.80 -6.31 8.87
C ASP A 317 0.87 -5.11 8.66
N TRP A 318 1.38 -4.02 8.08
CA TRP A 318 0.64 -2.79 7.78
C TRP A 318 -0.61 -3.06 6.92
N ILE A 319 -0.47 -3.89 5.88
CA ILE A 319 -1.58 -4.27 5.00
C ILE A 319 -2.64 -5.07 5.77
N LEU A 320 -2.21 -6.08 6.54
CA LEU A 320 -3.14 -6.97 7.25
C LEU A 320 -3.82 -6.28 8.43
N ALA A 321 -3.12 -5.40 9.15
CA ALA A 321 -3.69 -4.54 10.18
C ALA A 321 -4.78 -3.64 9.60
N GLY A 322 -4.49 -2.92 8.50
CA GLY A 322 -5.48 -2.05 7.85
C GLY A 322 -6.71 -2.78 7.33
N ALA A 323 -6.56 -4.04 6.91
CA ALA A 323 -7.67 -4.87 6.46
C ALA A 323 -8.57 -5.36 7.61
N THR A 324 -8.08 -5.36 8.86
CA THR A 324 -8.81 -5.90 10.02
C THR A 324 -10.00 -5.02 10.40
N GLU A 325 -9.82 -3.69 10.42
CA GLU A 325 -10.93 -2.77 10.76
C GLU A 325 -11.86 -2.51 9.58
N GLY A 326 -11.37 -2.72 8.35
CA GLY A 326 -12.14 -2.49 7.13
C GLY A 326 -12.43 -1.02 6.84
N HIS A 327 -11.87 -0.06 7.58
CA HIS A 327 -12.03 1.37 7.31
C HIS A 327 -11.26 1.80 6.07
N ILE A 328 -10.02 1.34 5.94
CA ILE A 328 -9.18 1.56 4.75
C ILE A 328 -9.61 0.55 3.69
N LYS A 329 -10.05 1.04 2.53
CA LYS A 329 -10.61 0.20 1.46
C LYS A 329 -9.61 -0.23 0.40
N ARG A 330 -8.45 0.42 0.35
CA ARG A 330 -7.28 0.12 -0.52
C ARG A 330 -6.06 0.89 -0.01
N MET A 331 -4.87 0.33 -0.21
CA MET A 331 -3.58 0.97 0.08
C MET A 331 -2.72 1.05 -1.17
N HIS A 332 -2.18 2.23 -1.46
CA HIS A 332 -1.29 2.50 -2.59
C HIS A 332 0.15 2.72 -2.12
N PHE A 333 0.99 1.69 -2.25
CA PHE A 333 2.39 1.76 -1.81
C PHE A 333 3.23 2.60 -2.76
N HIS A 334 3.84 3.67 -2.24
CA HIS A 334 4.52 4.67 -3.04
C HIS A 334 5.84 4.17 -3.62
N GLN A 335 6.07 4.44 -4.90
CA GLN A 335 7.22 4.03 -5.70
C GLN A 335 7.84 5.28 -6.32
N GLY A 336 9.15 5.34 -6.31
CA GLY A 336 9.94 6.34 -7.03
C GLY A 336 11.19 5.71 -7.60
N ASN A 337 11.66 6.23 -8.75
CA ASN A 337 12.90 5.75 -9.32
C ASN A 337 14.07 6.02 -8.35
N GLY A 338 14.81 4.99 -7.96
CA GLY A 338 15.93 5.10 -7.00
C GLY A 338 15.54 5.30 -5.53
N ALA A 339 14.25 5.35 -5.20
CA ALA A 339 13.80 5.44 -3.80
C ALA A 339 14.04 4.11 -3.06
N ALA A 340 14.52 4.20 -1.82
CA ALA A 340 14.84 3.03 -0.99
C ALA A 340 13.60 2.21 -0.65
N TYR A 341 12.45 2.85 -0.50
CA TYR A 341 11.21 2.14 -0.17
C TYR A 341 10.53 1.46 -1.37
N SER A 342 11.06 1.64 -2.59
CA SER A 342 10.43 1.14 -3.80
C SER A 342 10.56 -0.38 -3.81
N ALA A 343 9.48 -1.06 -4.18
CA ALA A 343 9.43 -2.50 -4.28
C ALA A 343 10.44 -3.04 -5.31
N TRP A 344 10.76 -2.27 -6.34
CA TRP A 344 11.86 -2.58 -7.26
C TRP A 344 12.46 -1.31 -7.86
N ASP A 345 13.68 -1.44 -8.39
CA ASP A 345 14.33 -0.45 -9.23
C ASP A 345 14.06 -0.80 -10.70
N PRO A 346 13.23 -0.03 -11.41
CA PRO A 346 12.81 -0.37 -12.77
C PRO A 346 13.91 -0.13 -13.81
N VAL A 347 14.94 0.67 -13.50
CA VAL A 347 16.03 1.00 -14.43
C VAL A 347 17.15 -0.03 -14.30
N ARG A 348 17.49 -0.43 -13.07
CA ARG A 348 18.52 -1.45 -12.82
C ARG A 348 18.02 -2.88 -12.96
N GLY A 349 16.70 -3.09 -12.94
CA GLY A 349 16.12 -4.42 -12.97
C GLY A 349 16.34 -5.19 -11.65
N VAL A 350 16.23 -4.50 -10.51
CA VAL A 350 16.51 -5.11 -9.19
C VAL A 350 15.24 -5.14 -8.36
N THR A 351 14.91 -6.30 -7.80
CA THR A 351 13.79 -6.44 -6.86
C THR A 351 14.29 -6.13 -5.46
N ASN A 352 13.61 -5.21 -4.78
CA ASN A 352 13.98 -4.82 -3.41
C ASN A 352 13.14 -5.61 -2.40
N ALA A 353 13.61 -5.68 -1.16
CA ALA A 353 12.93 -6.40 -0.10
C ALA A 353 11.43 -6.05 0.07
N PRO A 354 10.97 -4.77 -0.03
CA PRO A 354 9.56 -4.43 0.12
C PRO A 354 8.62 -5.17 -0.83
N TYR A 355 9.06 -5.53 -2.05
CA TYR A 355 8.26 -6.32 -3.00
C TYR A 355 7.79 -7.65 -2.39
N TYR A 356 8.67 -8.34 -1.65
CA TYR A 356 8.36 -9.63 -1.06
C TYR A 356 7.30 -9.52 0.05
N GLY A 357 7.27 -8.39 0.78
CA GLY A 357 6.21 -8.08 1.74
C GLY A 357 4.86 -7.84 1.05
N LEU A 358 4.85 -7.08 -0.06
CA LEU A 358 3.65 -6.88 -0.88
C LEU A 358 3.16 -8.22 -1.48
N LEU A 359 4.07 -9.07 -1.93
CA LEU A 359 3.75 -10.38 -2.50
C LEU A 359 3.14 -11.32 -1.43
N ALA A 360 3.74 -11.38 -0.24
CA ALA A 360 3.19 -12.14 0.87
C ALA A 360 1.79 -11.64 1.27
N ALA A 361 1.60 -10.33 1.29
CA ALA A 361 0.31 -9.73 1.61
C ALA A 361 -0.75 -10.02 0.54
N THR A 362 -0.40 -9.94 -0.74
CA THR A 362 -1.34 -10.32 -1.83
C THR A 362 -1.70 -11.79 -1.80
N LYS A 363 -0.77 -12.69 -1.46
CA LYS A 363 -1.04 -14.11 -1.24
C LYS A 363 -2.06 -14.34 -0.10
N PHE A 364 -1.92 -13.62 1.02
CA PHE A 364 -2.86 -13.71 2.13
C PHE A 364 -4.24 -13.15 1.75
N MET A 365 -4.26 -11.93 1.19
CA MET A 365 -5.51 -11.23 0.88
C MET A 365 -6.30 -11.93 -0.22
N GLY A 366 -5.62 -12.43 -1.26
CA GLY A 366 -6.25 -13.01 -2.44
C GLY A 366 -7.17 -11.99 -3.12
N LYS A 367 -8.37 -12.45 -3.52
CA LYS A 367 -9.49 -11.58 -3.92
C LYS A 367 -9.98 -10.79 -2.69
N SER A 368 -9.43 -9.61 -2.46
CA SER A 368 -9.63 -8.83 -1.22
C SER A 368 -11.10 -8.48 -0.93
N GLN A 369 -11.93 -8.33 -1.96
CA GLN A 369 -13.37 -8.13 -1.78
C GLN A 369 -14.08 -9.33 -1.13
N ASP A 370 -13.48 -10.53 -1.25
CA ASP A 370 -13.99 -11.77 -0.69
C ASP A 370 -13.31 -12.11 0.65
N ARG A 371 -12.55 -11.19 1.25
CA ARG A 371 -11.69 -11.42 2.42
C ARG A 371 -12.15 -10.61 3.62
N SER A 372 -12.28 -11.27 4.77
CA SER A 372 -12.25 -10.61 6.08
C SER A 372 -11.02 -11.05 6.86
N VAL A 373 -10.46 -10.13 7.65
CA VAL A 373 -9.21 -10.32 8.40
C VAL A 373 -9.48 -10.06 9.88
N MET A 374 -8.90 -10.90 10.73
CA MET A 374 -8.95 -10.76 12.18
C MET A 374 -7.52 -10.78 12.71
N ASN A 375 -7.15 -9.76 13.48
CA ASN A 375 -5.89 -9.72 14.22
C ASN A 375 -6.07 -10.35 15.61
N PHE A 376 -5.02 -10.99 16.13
CA PHE A 376 -5.01 -11.55 17.48
C PHE A 376 -3.86 -10.99 18.29
N THR A 377 -4.17 -10.62 19.52
CA THR A 377 -3.18 -10.23 20.52
C THR A 377 -2.59 -11.48 21.18
N LEU A 378 -1.26 -11.56 21.23
CA LEU A 378 -0.57 -12.57 22.03
C LEU A 378 -0.31 -12.00 23.44
N SER A 379 -0.54 -12.81 24.48
CA SER A 379 -0.54 -12.36 25.88
C SER A 379 0.82 -11.89 26.39
N ASP A 380 1.91 -12.25 25.71
CA ASP A 380 3.25 -11.71 25.91
C ASP A 380 3.81 -11.25 24.56
N ASP A 381 4.46 -10.08 24.55
CA ASP A 381 5.29 -9.62 23.42
C ASP A 381 4.53 -9.24 22.13
N ASN A 382 3.31 -8.71 22.25
CA ASN A 382 2.47 -8.30 21.12
C ASN A 382 3.18 -7.29 20.19
N SER A 383 4.04 -6.42 20.71
CA SER A 383 4.81 -5.50 19.87
C SER A 383 5.78 -6.22 18.91
N LEU A 384 6.28 -7.42 19.26
CA LEU A 384 7.24 -8.19 18.48
C LEU A 384 6.60 -9.34 17.68
N ASN A 385 5.28 -9.47 17.70
CA ASN A 385 4.57 -10.56 17.05
C ASN A 385 3.26 -10.06 16.46
N ALA A 386 2.95 -10.49 15.24
CA ALA A 386 1.63 -10.25 14.66
C ALA A 386 1.02 -11.57 14.19
N VAL A 387 -0.26 -11.77 14.49
CA VAL A 387 -1.02 -12.95 14.08
C VAL A 387 -2.33 -12.51 13.45
N TYR A 388 -2.62 -13.04 12.27
CA TYR A 388 -3.85 -12.77 11.54
C TYR A 388 -4.53 -14.05 11.07
N ALA A 389 -5.85 -14.05 11.08
CA ALA A 389 -6.70 -15.03 10.40
C ALA A 389 -7.46 -14.37 9.26
N GLY A 390 -7.55 -15.05 8.13
CA GLY A 390 -8.34 -14.64 6.98
C GLY A 390 -9.49 -15.60 6.73
N TYR A 391 -10.67 -15.04 6.48
CA TYR A 391 -11.89 -15.79 6.22
C TYR A 391 -12.43 -15.44 4.84
N ASN A 392 -12.91 -16.45 4.12
CA ASN A 392 -13.61 -16.23 2.86
C ASN A 392 -15.03 -15.77 3.17
N THR A 393 -15.37 -14.54 2.80
CA THR A 393 -16.65 -13.88 3.11
C THR A 393 -17.89 -14.61 2.58
N GLY A 394 -17.77 -15.34 1.46
CA GLY A 394 -18.88 -16.09 0.88
C GLY A 394 -19.22 -17.38 1.65
N SER A 395 -18.20 -18.05 2.19
CA SER A 395 -18.38 -19.27 3.01
C SER A 395 -18.39 -19.01 4.52
N GLY A 396 -17.88 -17.85 4.94
CA GLY A 396 -17.58 -17.52 6.33
C GLY A 396 -16.41 -18.29 6.93
N LYS A 397 -15.73 -19.19 6.19
CA LYS A 397 -14.74 -20.12 6.74
C LYS A 397 -13.32 -19.58 6.73
N LEU A 398 -12.56 -19.98 7.75
CA LEU A 398 -11.11 -19.77 7.84
C LEU A 398 -10.39 -20.51 6.70
N ASP A 399 -9.54 -19.81 5.94
CA ASP A 399 -8.74 -20.39 4.85
C ASP A 399 -7.32 -19.77 4.73
N LYS A 400 -7.00 -18.79 5.58
CA LYS A 400 -5.70 -18.11 5.64
C LYS A 400 -5.29 -17.83 7.07
N MET A 401 -4.00 -17.94 7.35
CA MET A 401 -3.38 -17.37 8.55
C MET A 401 -2.06 -16.69 8.18
N ALA A 402 -1.65 -15.69 8.94
CA ALA A 402 -0.34 -15.06 8.82
C ALA A 402 0.28 -14.90 10.20
N ILE A 403 1.56 -15.20 10.31
CA ILE A 403 2.34 -15.00 11.53
C ILE A 403 3.61 -14.24 11.16
N ILE A 404 3.92 -13.19 11.90
CA ILE A 404 5.08 -12.32 11.70
C ILE A 404 5.88 -12.27 13.00
N ASN A 405 7.16 -12.66 12.95
CA ASN A 405 8.10 -12.55 14.07
C ASN A 405 8.98 -11.31 13.87
N PHE A 406 8.67 -10.23 14.59
CA PHE A 406 9.39 -8.96 14.55
C PHE A 406 10.59 -8.90 15.49
N ARG A 407 10.95 -9.99 16.19
CA ARG A 407 12.21 -10.00 16.96
C ARG A 407 13.37 -9.70 16.04
N TYR A 408 14.08 -8.63 16.35
CA TYR A 408 15.14 -8.12 15.50
C TYR A 408 16.37 -9.01 15.54
N TYR A 409 16.74 -9.56 14.39
CA TYR A 409 17.92 -10.36 14.20
C TYR A 409 18.81 -9.78 13.10
N THR A 410 20.10 -9.61 13.39
CA THR A 410 21.09 -9.06 12.44
C THR A 410 22.24 -10.01 12.15
N SER A 411 22.75 -10.70 13.17
CA SER A 411 23.92 -11.59 13.04
C SER A 411 24.03 -12.55 14.22
N GLY A 412 24.85 -13.59 14.10
CA GLY A 412 25.12 -14.57 15.15
C GLY A 412 24.19 -15.78 15.06
N THR A 413 23.80 -16.34 16.21
CA THR A 413 22.83 -17.43 16.25
C THR A 413 21.42 -16.84 16.17
N ARG A 414 20.69 -17.17 15.11
CA ARG A 414 19.31 -16.73 14.92
C ARG A 414 18.39 -17.47 15.89
N GLY A 415 17.64 -16.73 16.70
CA GLY A 415 16.58 -17.28 17.54
C GLY A 415 15.37 -17.73 16.73
N SER A 416 14.43 -18.41 17.40
CA SER A 416 13.13 -18.77 16.84
C SER A 416 12.07 -18.77 17.92
N SER A 417 10.82 -18.56 17.52
CA SER A 417 9.65 -18.63 18.39
C SER A 417 8.69 -19.70 17.89
N ASN A 418 8.06 -20.42 18.81
CA ASN A 418 7.00 -21.37 18.50
C ASN A 418 5.64 -20.70 18.69
N TYR A 419 4.75 -20.86 17.71
CA TYR A 419 3.39 -20.36 17.74
C TYR A 419 2.44 -21.53 17.68
N GLU A 420 1.57 -21.63 18.67
CA GLU A 420 0.65 -22.75 18.85
C GLU A 420 -0.79 -22.24 18.72
N PHE A 421 -1.54 -22.84 17.80
CA PHE A 421 -2.92 -22.49 17.48
C PHE A 421 -3.84 -23.69 17.59
N THR A 422 -5.11 -23.44 17.89
CA THR A 422 -6.17 -24.41 17.67
C THR A 422 -7.01 -23.99 16.47
N VAL A 423 -7.04 -24.84 15.43
CA VAL A 423 -7.76 -24.65 14.17
C VAL A 423 -8.67 -25.86 13.90
N PRO A 424 -9.54 -25.83 12.88
CA PRO A 424 -10.36 -27.00 12.54
C PRO A 424 -9.51 -28.27 12.30
N ALA A 425 -9.90 -29.36 12.94
CA ALA A 425 -9.24 -30.65 12.81
C ALA A 425 -9.30 -31.20 11.38
N SER A 426 -8.39 -32.13 11.06
CA SER A 426 -8.32 -32.80 9.76
C SER A 426 -8.11 -31.87 8.56
N THR A 427 -7.54 -30.69 8.80
CA THR A 427 -7.17 -29.73 7.76
C THR A 427 -5.71 -29.84 7.36
N THR A 428 -5.38 -29.47 6.13
CA THR A 428 -3.98 -29.38 5.64
C THR A 428 -3.69 -27.95 5.21
N TRP A 429 -2.58 -27.40 5.71
CA TRP A 429 -2.16 -26.02 5.48
C TRP A 429 -0.83 -25.98 4.74
N GLN A 430 -0.80 -25.33 3.58
CA GLN A 430 0.44 -24.96 2.89
C GLN A 430 1.08 -23.78 3.61
N ILE A 431 2.41 -23.80 3.75
CA ILE A 431 3.19 -22.75 4.40
C ILE A 431 4.09 -22.07 3.37
N ASP A 432 3.88 -20.77 3.17
CA ASP A 432 4.72 -19.90 2.35
C ASP A 432 5.53 -18.96 3.28
N ARG A 433 6.85 -19.13 3.35
CA ARG A 433 7.72 -18.36 4.27
C ARG A 433 8.32 -17.13 3.60
N LEU A 434 8.24 -15.98 4.26
CA LEU A 434 9.00 -14.77 3.93
C LEU A 434 10.25 -14.70 4.81
N THR A 435 11.42 -14.84 4.20
CA THR A 435 12.70 -14.92 4.94
C THR A 435 13.86 -14.31 4.17
N GLY A 436 14.97 -14.11 4.89
CA GLY A 436 16.25 -13.62 4.41
C GLY A 436 17.30 -13.79 5.50
N SER A 437 18.53 -13.32 5.25
CA SER A 437 19.66 -13.53 6.15
C SER A 437 19.59 -12.71 7.45
N SER A 438 18.90 -11.57 7.47
CA SER A 438 18.72 -10.71 8.65
C SER A 438 17.59 -9.70 8.44
N ALA A 439 17.13 -9.03 9.51
CA ALA A 439 16.20 -7.89 9.43
C ALA A 439 16.71 -6.75 8.53
N THR A 440 18.03 -6.58 8.43
CA THR A 440 18.69 -5.55 7.61
C THR A 440 19.08 -6.05 6.21
N ALA A 441 18.75 -7.29 5.86
CA ALA A 441 19.10 -7.85 4.55
C ALA A 441 18.36 -7.10 3.44
N THR A 442 19.11 -6.65 2.42
CA THR A 442 18.59 -5.95 1.25
C THR A 442 18.55 -6.83 0.00
N SER A 443 19.03 -8.06 0.09
CA SER A 443 19.13 -9.06 -0.98
C SER A 443 18.95 -10.46 -0.38
N GLU A 444 18.86 -11.47 -1.24
CA GLU A 444 18.66 -12.88 -0.83
C GLU A 444 17.37 -13.05 0.00
N ILE A 445 16.39 -12.20 -0.26
CA ILE A 445 15.05 -12.30 0.30
C ILE A 445 14.26 -13.27 -0.56
N THR A 446 13.52 -14.17 0.07
CA THR A 446 12.68 -15.13 -0.64
C THR A 446 11.28 -15.18 -0.05
N PHE A 447 10.31 -15.50 -0.90
CA PHE A 447 8.97 -15.87 -0.50
C PHE A 447 8.65 -17.28 -1.00
N ASN A 448 8.39 -18.21 -0.07
CA ASN A 448 8.28 -19.65 -0.33
C ASN A 448 9.47 -20.22 -1.13
N GLY A 449 10.68 -19.77 -0.81
CA GLY A 449 11.90 -20.20 -1.51
C GLY A 449 12.10 -19.55 -2.89
N TYR A 450 11.20 -18.68 -3.35
CA TYR A 450 11.35 -17.98 -4.63
C TYR A 450 11.93 -16.57 -4.45
N SER A 451 12.90 -16.24 -5.30
CA SER A 451 13.36 -14.88 -5.57
C SER A 451 12.76 -14.38 -6.89
N PHE A 452 12.72 -13.06 -7.06
CA PHE A 452 12.12 -12.41 -8.22
C PHE A 452 13.04 -11.35 -8.81
N ASP A 453 14.36 -11.55 -8.72
CA ASP A 453 15.33 -10.70 -9.40
C ASP A 453 15.13 -10.75 -10.93
N TYR A 454 15.84 -9.90 -11.69
CA TYR A 454 15.68 -9.81 -13.14
C TYR A 454 15.63 -11.21 -13.79
N PRO A 455 14.61 -11.53 -14.63
CA PRO A 455 13.64 -10.61 -15.24
C PRO A 455 12.29 -10.47 -14.49
N GLY A 456 12.24 -10.68 -13.17
CA GLY A 456 11.01 -10.50 -12.38
C GLY A 456 10.07 -11.70 -12.39
N THR A 457 10.54 -12.82 -12.96
CA THR A 457 9.87 -14.12 -12.92
C THR A 457 10.31 -14.89 -11.67
N ALA A 458 9.44 -15.74 -11.13
CA ALA A 458 9.80 -16.59 -10.00
C ALA A 458 11.02 -17.47 -10.32
N GLN A 459 12.05 -17.38 -9.50
CA GLN A 459 13.27 -18.19 -9.57
C GLN A 459 13.44 -18.91 -8.24
N LEU A 460 13.44 -20.25 -8.27
CA LEU A 460 13.65 -21.07 -7.09
C LEU A 460 15.06 -20.81 -6.54
N ALA A 461 15.14 -20.33 -5.31
CA ALA A 461 16.35 -19.94 -4.60
C ALA A 461 16.50 -20.68 -3.24
N GLY A 462 15.57 -21.57 -2.90
CA GLY A 462 15.57 -22.37 -1.68
C GLY A 462 14.70 -23.61 -1.80
N ASN A 463 14.42 -24.30 -0.68
CA ASN A 463 13.45 -25.40 -0.67
C ASN A 463 12.03 -24.83 -0.80
N ASP A 464 11.27 -25.34 -1.76
CA ASP A 464 9.85 -25.05 -1.93
C ASP A 464 9.01 -26.22 -1.40
N SER A 465 7.82 -25.88 -0.91
CA SER A 465 6.82 -26.81 -0.36
C SER A 465 7.05 -27.26 1.09
N GLU A 466 6.34 -26.60 1.99
CA GLU A 466 6.10 -27.03 3.36
C GLU A 466 4.58 -27.07 3.60
N ALA A 467 4.09 -28.14 4.24
CA ALA A 467 2.69 -28.26 4.63
C ALA A 467 2.55 -28.96 5.98
N ILE A 468 1.50 -28.61 6.72
CA ILE A 468 1.15 -29.22 8.01
C ILE A 468 -0.27 -29.76 7.95
N THR A 469 -0.44 -31.02 8.33
CA THR A 469 -1.75 -31.65 8.54
C THR A 469 -2.09 -31.59 10.02
N VAL A 470 -3.26 -31.03 10.33
CA VAL A 470 -3.76 -30.86 11.69
C VAL A 470 -4.53 -32.10 12.11
N GLY A 471 -4.16 -32.65 13.26
CA GLY A 471 -4.76 -33.84 13.84
C GLY A 471 -6.17 -33.60 14.41
N SER A 472 -6.70 -34.61 15.09
CA SER A 472 -8.01 -34.54 15.75
C SER A 472 -8.07 -33.57 16.93
N ASP A 473 -6.92 -33.19 17.48
CA ASP A 473 -6.78 -32.21 18.56
C ASP A 473 -6.84 -30.75 18.07
N GLY A 474 -6.84 -30.53 16.75
CA GLY A 474 -6.87 -29.19 16.16
C GLY A 474 -5.55 -28.42 16.32
N ALA A 475 -4.48 -29.06 16.79
CA ALA A 475 -3.23 -28.38 17.11
C ALA A 475 -2.43 -28.04 15.85
N LEU A 476 -2.11 -26.76 15.68
CA LEU A 476 -1.26 -26.25 14.61
C LEU A 476 -0.07 -25.52 15.23
N ASN A 477 1.13 -26.05 15.01
CA ASN A 477 2.37 -25.52 15.56
C ASN A 477 3.27 -25.00 14.45
N ILE A 478 3.72 -23.76 14.57
CA ILE A 478 4.59 -23.11 13.60
C ILE A 478 5.81 -22.55 14.32
N ASN A 479 6.99 -23.05 13.96
CA ASN A 479 8.24 -22.41 14.36
C ASN A 479 8.64 -21.33 13.34
N LEU A 480 8.94 -20.13 13.81
CA LEU A 480 9.48 -19.05 12.98
C LEU A 480 10.79 -18.50 13.54
N PRO A 481 11.84 -18.44 12.70
CA PRO A 481 13.04 -17.68 13.02
C PRO A 481 12.74 -16.20 13.29
N ASP A 482 13.56 -15.55 14.10
CA ASP A 482 13.48 -14.11 14.34
C ASP A 482 13.62 -13.31 13.04
N SER A 483 12.85 -12.24 12.84
CA SER A 483 12.80 -11.47 11.59
C SER A 483 12.35 -12.31 10.39
N SER A 484 11.24 -13.03 10.50
CA SER A 484 10.63 -13.78 9.41
C SER A 484 9.10 -13.83 9.54
N ALA A 485 8.42 -14.29 8.49
CA ALA A 485 6.97 -14.49 8.52
C ALA A 485 6.57 -15.78 7.78
N ALA A 486 5.37 -16.26 8.05
CA ALA A 486 4.72 -17.33 7.31
C ALA A 486 3.27 -16.98 6.97
N ILE A 487 2.88 -17.28 5.73
CA ILE A 487 1.50 -17.27 5.26
C ILE A 487 1.05 -18.71 5.14
N LEU A 488 -0.06 -19.05 5.81
CA LEU A 488 -0.64 -20.36 5.77
C LEU A 488 -1.91 -20.32 4.91
N SER A 489 -2.03 -21.27 3.98
CA SER A 489 -3.19 -21.42 3.12
C SER A 489 -3.83 -22.79 3.31
N LEU A 490 -5.12 -22.83 3.61
CA LEU A 490 -5.87 -24.08 3.66
C LEU A 490 -5.91 -24.72 2.27
N VAL A 491 -5.49 -25.98 2.16
CA VAL A 491 -5.44 -26.75 0.89
C VAL A 491 -6.53 -27.80 0.84
N SER A 492 -6.84 -28.43 1.97
CA SER A 492 -7.91 -29.41 2.12
C SER A 492 -8.47 -29.40 3.54
N SER A 493 -9.75 -29.74 3.67
CA SER A 493 -10.50 -29.84 4.92
C SER A 493 -11.46 -31.01 4.90
#